data_AF-A0A3C0FL09-F1
#
_entry.id   AF-A0A3C0FL09-F1
#
_cell.length_a   1.000
_cell.length_b   1.000
_cell.length_c   1.000
_cell.angle_alpha   90.00
_cell.angle_beta   90.00
_cell.angle_gamma   90.00
#
_symmetry.space_group_name_H-M   'P 1'
#
loop_
_entity.id
_entity.type
_entity.pdbx_description
1 polymer ?
#
loop_
_entity_poly.entity_id
_entity_poly.type
_entity_poly.pdbx_seq_one_letter_code
_entity_poly.pdbx_strand_id
1 'polypeptide(L)'
;IKGASKALEENRQVIIFPEGTRTPPGSNRPYHPGIFALYKAFPDTKVIPVALNSGMFWGRDSFMKYGGRVTMEFLPAMEPGLDRKTFMKEIKHRIDTRTRELEAEAQTEFRLPTLTTDDIEAKVDDTDSVDQKSAS
;
A
#
# COMPACT_ATOMS: atom_id res chain seq x y z
N ILE A 1 -15.69 17.45 -0.65
CA ILE A 1 -15.11 16.57 -1.70
C ILE A 1 -16.25 15.77 -2.33
N LYS A 2 -16.65 16.07 -3.58
CA LYS A 2 -17.97 15.63 -4.12
C LYS A 2 -18.16 14.11 -4.16
N GLY A 3 -17.17 13.37 -4.66
CA GLY A 3 -17.27 11.91 -4.79
C GLY A 3 -17.38 11.20 -3.43
N ALA A 4 -16.55 11.60 -2.46
CA ALA A 4 -16.61 11.05 -1.11
C ALA A 4 -17.91 11.43 -0.38
N SER A 5 -18.40 12.66 -0.53
CA SER A 5 -19.69 13.08 0.06
C SER A 5 -20.83 12.20 -0.40
N LYS A 6 -20.96 12.03 -1.73
CA LYS A 6 -22.00 11.19 -2.33
C LYS A 6 -21.92 9.74 -1.85
N ALA A 7 -20.71 9.18 -1.78
CA ALA A 7 -20.53 7.81 -1.30
C ALA A 7 -20.97 7.66 0.17
N LEU A 8 -20.60 8.61 1.03
CA LEU A 8 -20.98 8.59 2.45
C LEU A 8 -22.50 8.78 2.65
N GLU A 9 -23.12 9.68 1.89
CA GLU A 9 -24.58 9.87 1.87
C GLU A 9 -25.32 8.59 1.43
N GLU A 10 -24.73 7.81 0.53
CA GLU A 10 -25.22 6.50 0.09
C GLU A 10 -24.89 5.35 1.06
N ASN A 11 -24.35 5.64 2.26
CA ASN A 11 -23.86 4.65 3.24
C ASN A 11 -22.78 3.70 2.67
N ARG A 12 -21.95 4.18 1.75
CA ARG A 12 -20.84 3.43 1.14
C ARG A 12 -19.51 3.78 1.80
N GLN A 13 -18.61 2.79 1.80
CA GLN A 13 -17.24 2.96 2.27
C GLN A 13 -16.38 3.64 1.18
N VAL A 14 -15.46 4.49 1.61
CA VAL A 14 -14.47 5.15 0.74
C VAL A 14 -13.10 4.55 1.05
N ILE A 15 -12.48 3.91 0.06
CA ILE A 15 -11.13 3.34 0.19
C ILE A 15 -10.14 4.27 -0.51
N ILE A 16 -9.06 4.62 0.18
CA ILE A 16 -8.01 5.52 -0.31
C ILE A 16 -6.66 4.86 -0.16
N PHE A 17 -5.87 4.86 -1.24
CA PHE A 17 -4.46 4.49 -1.20
C PHE A 17 -3.61 5.76 -1.09
N PRO A 18 -3.07 6.09 0.09
CA PRO A 18 -2.46 7.39 0.33
C PRO A 18 -1.18 7.62 -0.48
N GLU A 19 -0.53 6.56 -0.95
CA GLU A 19 0.69 6.60 -1.79
C GLU A 19 0.38 6.82 -3.28
N GLY A 20 -0.89 6.74 -3.68
CA GLY A 20 -1.37 7.02 -5.04
C GLY A 20 -1.05 5.97 -6.10
N THR A 21 -0.01 5.15 -5.89
CA THR A 21 0.37 4.06 -6.80
C THR A 21 0.84 2.85 -6.01
N ARG A 22 0.77 1.65 -6.62
CA ARG A 22 1.26 0.43 -5.98
C ARG A 22 2.76 0.55 -5.68
N THR A 23 3.14 0.32 -4.45
CA THR A 23 4.52 0.41 -3.98
C THR A 23 5.17 -0.96 -3.87
N PRO A 24 6.46 -1.07 -4.22
CA PRO A 24 7.27 -2.21 -3.81
C PRO A 24 7.23 -2.44 -2.30
N PRO A 25 7.23 -3.71 -1.85
CA PRO A 25 7.49 -4.06 -0.46
C PRO A 25 8.76 -3.37 0.07
N GLY A 26 8.74 -2.99 1.34
CA GLY A 26 9.87 -2.28 1.98
C GLY A 26 10.10 -0.83 1.52
N SER A 27 9.41 -0.33 0.49
CA SER A 27 9.60 1.06 0.04
C SER A 27 9.01 2.08 1.02
N ASN A 28 9.64 3.26 1.11
CA ASN A 28 9.18 4.36 1.95
C ASN A 28 8.72 5.53 1.09
N ARG A 29 7.47 5.49 0.60
CA ARG A 29 6.90 6.58 -0.21
C ARG A 29 6.13 7.61 0.64
N PRO A 30 6.13 8.88 0.24
CA PRO A 30 5.35 9.91 0.92
C PRO A 30 3.86 9.69 0.70
N TYR A 31 3.08 9.93 1.76
CA TYR A 31 1.62 9.91 1.66
C TYR A 31 1.11 11.25 1.13
N HIS A 32 0.21 11.21 0.17
CA HIS A 32 -0.40 12.40 -0.40
C HIS A 32 -1.32 13.09 0.62
N PRO A 33 -1.32 14.43 0.70
CA PRO A 33 -2.09 15.17 1.69
C PRO A 33 -3.62 15.09 1.49
N GLY A 34 -4.09 14.53 0.37
CA GLY A 34 -5.52 14.36 0.08
C GLY A 34 -6.25 13.51 1.13
N ILE A 35 -5.55 12.58 1.79
CA ILE A 35 -6.14 11.78 2.87
C ILE A 35 -6.48 12.64 4.11
N PHE A 36 -5.63 13.61 4.45
CA PHE A 36 -5.93 14.57 5.52
C PHE A 36 -7.09 15.50 5.12
N ALA A 37 -7.19 15.89 3.85
CA ALA A 37 -8.29 16.72 3.38
C ALA A 37 -9.65 16.00 3.52
N LEU A 38 -9.70 14.68 3.29
CA LEU A 38 -10.88 13.85 3.55
C LEU A 38 -11.19 13.77 5.05
N TYR A 39 -10.20 13.43 5.87
CA TYR A 39 -10.34 13.36 7.33
C TYR A 39 -10.90 14.65 7.93
N LYS A 40 -10.39 15.81 7.50
CA LYS A 40 -10.88 17.12 7.97
C LYS A 40 -12.30 17.43 7.46
N ALA A 41 -12.64 17.02 6.23
CA ALA A 41 -13.93 17.32 5.62
C ALA A 41 -15.07 16.49 6.20
N PHE A 42 -14.77 15.32 6.79
CA PHE A 42 -15.75 14.37 7.32
C PHE A 42 -15.41 13.98 8.77
N PRO A 43 -15.55 14.91 9.74
CA PRO A 43 -15.11 14.70 11.12
C PRO A 43 -15.90 13.59 11.84
N ASP A 44 -17.13 13.31 11.41
CA ASP A 44 -17.98 12.25 11.97
C ASP A 44 -17.68 10.85 11.39
N THR A 45 -16.79 10.77 10.40
CA THR A 45 -16.42 9.53 9.72
C THR A 45 -15.10 8.99 10.27
N LYS A 46 -15.12 7.73 10.74
CA LYS A 46 -13.91 7.05 11.21
C LYS A 46 -12.97 6.75 10.05
N VAL A 47 -11.70 7.14 10.19
CA VAL A 47 -10.62 6.69 9.30
C VAL A 47 -9.98 5.46 9.91
N ILE A 48 -10.07 4.33 9.22
CA ILE A 48 -9.52 3.04 9.66
C ILE A 48 -8.27 2.77 8.81
N PRO A 49 -7.06 2.82 9.39
CA PRO A 49 -5.85 2.43 8.67
C PRO A 49 -5.86 0.93 8.36
N VAL A 50 -5.33 0.54 7.20
CA VAL A 50 -5.29 -0.86 6.78
C VAL A 50 -3.86 -1.20 6.34
N ALA A 51 -3.30 -2.24 6.94
CA ALA A 51 -2.00 -2.80 6.55
C ALA A 51 -2.20 -4.01 5.62
N LEU A 52 -1.29 -4.21 4.67
CA LEU A 52 -1.43 -5.28 3.66
C LEU A 52 -0.09 -5.78 3.14
N ASN A 53 0.07 -7.10 2.96
CA ASN A 53 1.28 -7.71 2.39
C ASN A 53 1.15 -8.11 0.91
N SER A 54 0.11 -7.66 0.21
CA SER A 54 -0.18 -8.12 -1.16
C SER A 54 0.97 -7.88 -2.16
N GLY A 55 1.82 -6.88 -1.91
CA GLY A 55 2.99 -6.57 -2.72
C GLY A 55 4.03 -7.69 -2.73
N MET A 56 4.06 -8.55 -1.71
CA MET A 56 4.95 -9.70 -1.60
C MET A 56 4.64 -10.79 -2.64
N PHE A 57 3.35 -10.94 -2.99
CA PHE A 57 2.88 -11.99 -3.89
C PHE A 57 2.65 -11.48 -5.30
N TRP A 58 2.19 -10.23 -5.41
CA TRP A 58 1.83 -9.59 -6.66
C TRP A 58 2.66 -8.30 -6.77
N GLY A 59 3.89 -8.39 -7.26
CA GLY A 59 4.74 -7.21 -7.45
C GLY A 59 4.11 -6.16 -8.37
N ARG A 60 4.53 -4.91 -8.22
CA ARG A 60 4.27 -3.87 -9.24
C ARG A 60 5.07 -4.24 -10.49
N ASP A 61 4.42 -4.24 -11.65
CA ASP A 61 5.06 -4.51 -12.96
C ASP A 61 5.80 -5.87 -13.06
N SER A 62 5.49 -6.82 -12.17
CA SER A 62 6.06 -8.17 -12.21
C SER A 62 5.15 -9.13 -12.96
N PHE A 63 5.69 -9.82 -13.97
CA PHE A 63 5.03 -10.96 -14.61
C PHE A 63 4.90 -12.17 -13.68
N MET A 64 5.65 -12.19 -12.57
CA MET A 64 5.72 -13.31 -11.64
C MET A 64 4.78 -13.09 -10.46
N LYS A 65 3.71 -13.88 -10.40
CA LYS A 65 2.76 -13.93 -9.28
C LYS A 65 3.13 -15.12 -8.40
N TYR A 66 3.55 -14.86 -7.17
CA TYR A 66 3.80 -15.93 -6.20
C TYR A 66 2.48 -16.41 -5.59
N GLY A 67 2.34 -17.72 -5.41
CA GLY A 67 1.26 -18.28 -4.60
C GLY A 67 1.51 -18.02 -3.12
N GLY A 68 0.44 -17.75 -2.37
CA GLY A 68 0.53 -17.55 -0.93
C GLY A 68 -0.70 -16.86 -0.35
N ARG A 69 -0.54 -16.22 0.81
CA ARG A 69 -1.64 -15.59 1.56
C ARG A 69 -1.48 -14.08 1.64
N VAL A 70 -2.42 -13.39 0.99
CA VAL A 70 -2.61 -11.95 1.18
C VAL A 70 -3.37 -11.71 2.47
N THR A 71 -2.72 -11.04 3.42
CA THR A 71 -3.31 -10.59 4.68
C THR A 71 -3.64 -9.11 4.58
N MET A 72 -4.85 -8.76 5.00
CA MET A 72 -5.32 -7.39 5.15
C MET A 72 -5.76 -7.20 6.60
N GLU A 73 -5.14 -6.25 7.29
CA GLU A 73 -5.40 -6.02 8.71
C GLU A 73 -5.94 -4.61 8.94
N PHE A 74 -7.12 -4.54 9.54
CA PHE A 74 -7.76 -3.30 9.95
C PHE A 74 -7.23 -2.86 11.30
N LEU A 75 -6.60 -1.69 11.34
CA LEU A 75 -5.99 -1.14 12.55
C LEU A 75 -6.98 -0.29 13.34
N PRO A 76 -6.70 0.02 14.61
CA PRO A 76 -7.52 0.94 15.39
C PRO A 76 -7.73 2.26 14.65
N ALA A 77 -8.96 2.76 14.70
CA ALA A 77 -9.35 3.99 14.04
C ALA A 77 -8.44 5.17 14.46
N MET A 78 -8.25 6.10 13.53
CA MET A 78 -7.57 7.36 13.82
C MET A 78 -8.43 8.18 14.79
N GLU A 79 -7.79 8.77 15.80
CA GLU A 79 -8.45 9.70 16.71
C GLU A 79 -9.03 10.89 15.93
N PRO A 80 -10.20 11.44 16.32
CA PRO A 80 -10.75 12.64 15.71
C PRO A 80 -9.99 13.91 16.15
N GLY A 81 -10.07 14.98 15.35
CA GLY A 81 -9.51 16.29 15.68
C GLY A 81 -7.99 16.46 15.60
N LEU A 82 -7.25 15.48 15.04
CA LEU A 82 -5.80 15.57 14.87
C LEU A 82 -5.41 16.68 13.86
N ASP A 83 -4.31 17.38 14.15
CA ASP A 83 -3.73 18.31 13.18
C ASP A 83 -3.04 17.56 12.02
N ARG A 84 -2.78 18.27 10.92
CA ARG A 84 -2.22 17.67 9.70
C ARG A 84 -0.92 16.93 9.94
N LYS A 85 0.00 17.52 10.70
CA LYS A 85 1.34 16.95 10.90
C LYS A 85 1.24 15.67 11.72
N THR A 86 0.46 15.70 12.80
CA THR A 86 0.25 14.55 13.68
C THR A 86 -0.48 13.43 12.95
N PHE A 87 -1.58 13.73 12.26
CA PHE A 87 -2.35 12.75 11.50
C PHE A 87 -1.49 12.05 10.43
N MET A 88 -0.78 12.82 9.61
CA MET A 88 0.02 12.26 8.51
C MET A 88 1.18 11.40 9.02
N LYS A 89 1.82 11.81 10.12
CA LYS A 89 2.88 11.02 10.76
C LYS A 89 2.32 9.70 11.31
N GLU A 90 1.22 9.79 12.06
CA GLU A 90 0.63 8.65 12.77
C GLU A 90 0.05 7.62 11.80
N ILE A 91 -0.74 8.04 10.81
CA ILE A 91 -1.36 7.09 9.87
C ILE A 91 -0.30 6.32 9.07
N LYS A 92 0.76 7.02 8.65
CA LYS A 92 1.89 6.40 7.94
C LYS A 92 2.63 5.44 8.87
N HIS A 93 2.93 5.86 10.10
CA HIS A 93 3.63 5.01 11.05
C HIS A 93 2.86 3.72 11.35
N ARG A 94 1.54 3.80 11.58
CA ARG A 94 0.69 2.63 11.84
C ARG A 94 0.68 1.66 10.66
N ILE A 95 0.41 2.16 9.45
CA ILE A 95 0.32 1.32 8.25
C ILE A 95 1.67 0.71 7.91
N ASP A 96 2.74 1.50 7.85
CA ASP A 96 4.07 1.02 7.47
C ASP A 96 4.60 -0.01 8.46
N THR A 97 4.47 0.25 9.77
CA THR A 97 4.97 -0.66 10.82
C THR A 97 4.30 -2.01 10.71
N ARG A 98 2.96 -2.03 10.68
CA ARG A 98 2.25 -3.31 10.59
C ARG A 98 2.44 -3.99 9.24
N THR A 99 2.53 -3.23 8.15
CA THR A 99 2.80 -3.81 6.82
C THR A 99 4.16 -4.52 6.80
N ARG A 100 5.20 -3.93 7.37
CA ARG A 100 6.53 -4.57 7.47
C ARG A 100 6.51 -5.85 8.30
N GLU A 101 5.74 -5.89 9.37
CA GLU A 101 5.56 -7.11 10.15
C GLU A 101 4.85 -8.20 9.31
N LEU A 102 3.77 -7.86 8.61
CA LEU A 102 3.07 -8.77 7.71
C LEU A 102 3.94 -9.26 6.54
N GLU A 103 4.84 -8.42 6.04
CA GLU A 103 5.83 -8.78 5.03
C GLU A 103 6.84 -9.79 5.59
N ALA A 104 7.38 -9.56 6.79
CA ALA A 104 8.31 -10.48 7.45
C ALA A 104 7.67 -11.83 7.81
N GLU A 105 6.40 -11.81 8.27
CA GLU A 105 5.59 -13.02 8.49
C GLU A 105 5.46 -13.81 7.19
N ALA A 106 5.09 -13.15 6.08
CA ALA A 106 4.94 -13.79 4.77
C ALA A 106 6.26 -14.33 4.20
N GLN A 107 7.37 -13.60 4.37
CA GLN A 107 8.70 -14.08 3.97
C GLN A 107 9.04 -15.40 4.67
N THR A 108 8.78 -15.48 5.97
CA THR A 108 9.06 -16.67 6.77
C THR A 108 8.15 -17.83 6.40
N GLU A 109 6.84 -17.57 6.30
CA GLU A 109 5.82 -18.60 6.06
C GLU A 109 5.94 -19.21 4.65
N PHE A 110 6.14 -18.37 3.63
CA PHE A 110 6.14 -18.79 2.22
C PHE A 110 7.55 -18.92 1.62
N ARG A 111 8.62 -18.73 2.43
CA ARG A 111 10.03 -18.74 2.01
C ARG A 111 10.27 -17.84 0.79
N LEU A 112 9.62 -16.68 0.78
CA LEU A 112 9.81 -15.70 -0.28
C LEU A 112 11.20 -15.09 -0.18
N PRO A 113 11.83 -14.72 -1.30
CA PRO A 113 13.05 -13.93 -1.26
C PRO A 113 12.78 -12.62 -0.53
N THR A 114 13.81 -12.09 0.14
CA THR A 114 13.75 -10.76 0.74
C THR A 114 13.66 -9.74 -0.39
N LEU A 115 12.45 -9.37 -0.81
CA LEU A 115 12.23 -8.40 -1.88
C LEU A 115 12.83 -7.04 -1.48
N THR A 116 14.10 -6.82 -1.82
CA THR A 116 14.75 -5.51 -1.75
C THR A 116 14.40 -4.73 -3.01
N THR A 117 14.60 -3.41 -2.97
CA THR A 117 14.52 -2.56 -4.18
C THR A 117 15.40 -3.13 -5.31
N ASP A 118 16.55 -3.70 -4.94
CA ASP A 118 17.53 -4.27 -5.87
C ASP A 118 17.00 -5.52 -6.60
N ASP A 119 16.20 -6.37 -5.94
CA ASP A 119 15.58 -7.56 -6.57
C ASP A 119 14.53 -7.20 -7.63
N ILE A 120 13.94 -6.00 -7.52
CA ILE A 120 12.94 -5.49 -8.45
C ILE A 120 13.62 -4.83 -9.66
N GLU A 121 14.70 -4.08 -9.42
CA GLU A 121 15.48 -3.45 -10.49
C GLU A 121 16.24 -4.49 -11.33
N ALA A 122 16.81 -5.53 -10.71
CA ALA A 122 17.60 -6.56 -11.41
C ALA A 122 16.80 -7.43 -12.40
N LYS A 123 15.46 -7.52 -12.28
CA LYS A 123 14.63 -8.30 -13.23
C LYS A 123 14.09 -7.48 -14.41
N VAL A 124 14.09 -6.15 -14.32
CA VAL A 124 13.68 -5.29 -15.44
C VAL A 124 14.71 -5.40 -16.57
N ASP A 125 16.01 -5.41 -16.23
CA ASP A 125 17.10 -5.58 -17.21
C ASP A 125 17.10 -6.95 -17.90
N ASP A 126 16.71 -8.01 -17.21
CA ASP A 126 16.75 -9.37 -17.78
C ASP A 126 15.64 -9.58 -18.84
N THR A 127 14.56 -8.79 -18.77
CA THR A 127 13.41 -8.90 -19.69
C THR A 127 13.63 -8.12 -20.99
N ASP A 128 14.42 -7.04 -20.98
CA ASP A 128 14.79 -6.28 -22.20
C ASP A 128 15.84 -7.02 -23.06
N SER A 129 16.47 -8.07 -22.54
CA SER A 129 17.47 -8.86 -23.26
C SER A 129 16.88 -9.98 -24.15
N VAL A 130 15.59 -10.30 -23.98
CA VAL A 130 14.96 -11.44 -24.68
C VAL A 130 14.32 -11.04 -26.02
N ASP A 131 14.02 -9.75 -26.24
CA ASP A 131 13.34 -9.28 -27.46
C ASP A 131 14.23 -9.02 -28.69
N GLN A 132 15.56 -9.22 -28.62
CA GLN A 132 16.47 -9.00 -29.77
C GLN A 132 16.85 -10.25 -30.57
N LYS A 133 16.26 -11.44 -30.32
CA LYS A 133 16.63 -12.69 -31.03
C LYS A 133 15.61 -13.28 -32.00
N SER A 134 14.59 -12.52 -32.41
CA SER A 134 13.62 -12.99 -33.42
C SER A 134 13.34 -11.95 -34.52
N ALA A 135 14.36 -11.60 -35.29
CA ALA A 135 14.18 -11.09 -36.65
C ALA A 135 15.40 -11.54 -37.48
N SER A 136 15.19 -12.60 -38.26
CA SER A 136 16.06 -13.00 -39.37
C SER A 136 15.90 -12.07 -40.56
#